data_AF-A0A5C5R5J9-F1
#
_entry.id   AF-A0A5C5R5J9-F1
#
_cell.length_a   1.000
_cell.length_b   1.000
_cell.length_c   1.000
_cell.angle_alpha   90.00
_cell.angle_beta   90.00
_cell.angle_gamma   90.00
#
_symmetry.space_group_name_H-M   'P 1'
#
loop_
_entity.id
_entity.type
_entity.pdbx_description
1 polymer ?
#
loop_
_entity_poly.entity_id
_entity_poly.type
_entity_poly.pdbx_seq_one_letter_code
_entity_poly.pdbx_strand_id
1 'polypeptide(L)'
;GGGKVNDSTTEDRVRLMEIDGREYLFYKAFDRLDVAFLRGTTADPSGNVTMEKEALTLEALETAIAVHNKGGLVIVQVERIAERGSLNPRDVKIPGALVDCVVVATSPAHHTQSWGSQYNPAMSGEIRQPMGWTDPIPLDPRKVIARRAALELRPNSVVNLGIGVPEG
;
A
#
# COMPACT_ATOMS: atom_id res chain seq x y z
N GLY A 1 -21.17 16.11 -4.35
CA GLY A 1 -20.10 16.90 -3.69
C GLY A 1 -19.59 16.16 -2.46
N GLY A 2 -18.50 16.64 -1.82
CA GLY A 2 -17.97 16.01 -0.60
C GLY A 2 -17.49 14.55 -0.76
N GLY A 3 -17.07 14.16 -1.97
CA GLY A 3 -16.64 12.78 -2.28
C GLY A 3 -17.76 11.79 -2.61
N LYS A 4 -19.04 12.21 -2.63
CA LYS A 4 -20.16 11.38 -3.07
C LYS A 4 -20.04 11.05 -4.56
N VAL A 5 -20.05 9.76 -4.91
CA VAL A 5 -19.85 9.25 -6.27
C VAL A 5 -21.15 9.18 -7.08
N ASN A 6 -22.31 9.06 -6.41
CA ASN A 6 -23.62 8.94 -7.05
C ASN A 6 -24.75 9.52 -6.16
N ASP A 7 -25.97 9.56 -6.71
CA ASP A 7 -27.14 10.19 -6.07
C ASP A 7 -27.74 9.36 -4.92
N SER A 8 -27.42 8.07 -4.82
CA SER A 8 -27.91 7.24 -3.70
C SER A 8 -27.20 7.55 -2.38
N THR A 9 -26.02 8.19 -2.43
CA THR A 9 -25.24 8.55 -1.25
C THR A 9 -25.66 9.95 -0.76
N THR A 10 -26.57 9.99 0.22
CA THR A 10 -27.12 11.25 0.73
C THR A 10 -26.45 11.78 2.00
N GLU A 11 -25.80 10.92 2.80
CA GLU A 11 -25.10 11.31 4.04
C GLU A 11 -23.89 12.21 3.74
N ASP A 12 -23.78 13.35 4.44
CA ASP A 12 -22.60 14.22 4.38
C ASP A 12 -21.53 13.76 5.38
N ARG A 13 -20.35 13.40 4.86
CA ARG A 13 -19.20 12.96 5.68
C ARG A 13 -18.03 13.93 5.71
N VAL A 14 -18.05 14.92 4.82
CA VAL A 14 -17.02 15.95 4.69
C VAL A 14 -17.68 17.30 4.91
N ARG A 15 -17.11 18.12 5.81
CA ARG A 15 -17.58 19.47 6.09
C ARG A 15 -16.45 20.48 6.01
N LEU A 16 -16.73 21.66 5.47
CA LEU A 16 -15.82 22.80 5.52
C LEU A 16 -15.80 23.36 6.94
N MET A 17 -14.62 23.64 7.47
CA MET A 17 -14.40 24.24 8.78
C MET A 17 -13.37 25.34 8.66
N GLU A 18 -13.51 26.39 9.46
CA GLU A 18 -12.51 27.46 9.54
C GLU A 18 -11.67 27.30 10.80
N ILE A 19 -10.35 27.38 10.65
CA ILE A 19 -9.38 27.42 11.75
C ILE A 19 -8.42 28.56 11.46
N ASP A 20 -8.35 29.55 12.35
CA ASP A 20 -7.49 30.74 12.22
C ASP A 20 -7.63 31.49 10.88
N GLY A 21 -8.87 31.66 10.40
CA GLY A 21 -9.15 32.36 9.14
C GLY A 21 -8.80 31.55 7.88
N ARG A 22 -8.51 30.26 8.01
CA ARG A 22 -8.24 29.35 6.89
C ARG A 22 -9.28 28.23 6.82
N GLU A 23 -9.69 27.92 5.60
CA GLU A 23 -10.62 26.83 5.33
C GLU A 23 -9.91 25.47 5.35
N TYR A 24 -10.56 24.49 5.99
CA TYR A 24 -10.15 23.09 6.08
C TYR A 24 -11.34 22.18 5.78
N LEU A 25 -11.07 20.99 5.25
CA LEU A 25 -12.06 19.93 5.13
C LEU A 25 -11.92 18.96 6.29
N PHE A 26 -12.96 18.81 7.09
CA PHE A 26 -13.06 17.80 8.12
C PHE A 26 -13.69 16.52 7.55
N TYR A 27 -12.93 15.43 7.60
CA TYR A 27 -13.36 14.08 7.21
C TYR A 27 -13.76 13.30 8.45
N LYS A 28 -15.03 12.91 8.55
CA LYS A 28 -15.52 12.12 9.68
C LYS A 28 -14.91 10.71 9.63
N ALA A 29 -14.28 10.28 10.73
CA ALA A 29 -13.81 8.91 10.90
C ALA A 29 -14.99 7.91 10.84
N PHE A 30 -14.71 6.68 10.42
CA PHE A 30 -15.73 5.63 10.43
C PHE A 30 -16.09 5.24 11.85
N ASP A 31 -17.40 5.23 12.15
CA ASP A 31 -17.91 4.85 13.46
C ASP A 31 -17.63 3.36 13.74
N ARG A 32 -17.67 2.52 12.70
CA ARG A 32 -17.51 1.06 12.75
C ARG A 32 -16.57 0.56 11.66
N LEU A 33 -15.72 -0.40 12.01
CA LEU A 33 -14.87 -1.18 11.11
C LEU A 33 -14.88 -2.63 11.62
N ASP A 34 -15.47 -3.53 10.84
CA ASP A 34 -15.74 -4.89 11.30
C ASP A 34 -14.64 -5.89 10.99
N VAL A 35 -14.00 -5.76 9.82
CA VAL A 35 -13.03 -6.73 9.33
C VAL A 35 -11.94 -6.02 8.55
N ALA A 36 -10.68 -6.41 8.78
CA ALA A 36 -9.54 -6.09 7.94
C ALA A 36 -9.11 -7.34 7.16
N PHE A 37 -8.98 -7.20 5.84
CA PHE A 37 -8.22 -8.16 5.03
C PHE A 37 -6.88 -7.54 4.70
N LEU A 38 -5.84 -8.12 5.26
CA LEU A 38 -4.47 -7.66 5.11
C LEU A 38 -3.62 -8.75 4.48
N ARG A 39 -2.41 -8.37 4.08
CA ARG A 39 -1.43 -9.24 3.45
C ARG A 39 -0.07 -9.01 4.10
N GLY A 40 0.71 -10.07 4.22
CA GLY A 40 2.14 -10.00 4.44
C GLY A 40 2.85 -11.17 3.81
N THR A 41 4.17 -11.27 4.00
CA THR A 41 4.96 -12.33 3.38
C THR A 41 5.06 -13.55 4.29
N THR A 42 5.47 -13.36 5.55
CA THR A 42 5.68 -14.44 6.51
C THR A 42 4.97 -14.12 7.81
N ALA A 43 4.28 -15.10 8.40
CA ALA A 43 3.79 -15.01 9.77
C ALA A 43 4.43 -16.07 10.69
N ASP A 44 4.39 -15.85 12.00
CA ASP A 44 4.67 -16.89 12.99
C ASP A 44 3.37 -17.40 13.66
N PRO A 45 3.41 -18.51 14.44
CA PRO A 45 2.25 -19.02 15.17
C PRO A 45 1.72 -18.11 16.29
N SER A 46 2.38 -16.97 16.56
CA SER A 46 1.88 -15.94 17.49
C SER A 46 1.20 -14.79 16.75
N GLY A 47 1.10 -14.87 15.41
CA GLY A 47 0.44 -13.89 14.55
C GLY A 47 1.33 -12.72 14.12
N ASN A 48 2.62 -12.70 14.48
CA ASN A 48 3.51 -11.62 14.02
C ASN A 48 3.75 -11.76 12.52
N VAL A 49 3.70 -10.66 11.77
CA VAL A 49 3.80 -10.67 10.31
C VAL A 49 4.94 -9.78 9.83
N THR A 50 5.81 -10.32 8.97
CA THR A 50 6.80 -9.58 8.18
C THR A 50 6.32 -9.42 6.74
N MET A 51 6.85 -8.42 6.04
CA MET A 51 6.45 -8.05 4.67
C MET A 51 7.66 -7.97 3.73
N GLU A 52 8.64 -8.85 3.92
CA GLU A 52 9.95 -8.77 3.28
C GLU A 52 9.93 -8.94 1.75
N LYS A 53 8.88 -9.57 1.19
CA LYS A 53 8.68 -9.68 -0.26
C LYS A 53 7.60 -8.75 -0.80
N GLU A 54 6.92 -7.97 0.04
CA GLU A 54 5.89 -7.06 -0.45
C GLU A 54 6.52 -5.89 -1.19
N ALA A 55 5.91 -5.45 -2.30
CA ALA A 55 6.39 -4.29 -3.05
C ALA A 55 6.24 -2.99 -2.24
N LEU A 56 5.18 -2.91 -1.42
CA LEU A 56 4.85 -1.80 -0.54
C LEU A 56 4.17 -2.35 0.71
N THR A 57 4.40 -1.72 1.87
CA THR A 57 3.70 -2.08 3.11
C THR A 57 2.35 -1.38 3.26
N LEU A 58 2.19 -0.22 2.60
CA LEU A 58 0.98 0.59 2.64
C LEU A 58 0.52 0.87 4.09
N GLU A 59 -0.79 0.98 4.32
CA GLU A 59 -1.42 1.30 5.60
C GLU A 59 -1.80 0.04 6.41
N ALA A 60 -1.02 -1.05 6.27
CA ALA A 60 -1.36 -2.35 6.86
C ALA A 60 -1.44 -2.30 8.39
N LEU A 61 -0.48 -1.63 9.04
CA LEU A 61 -0.44 -1.50 10.50
C LEU A 61 -1.58 -0.62 11.00
N GLU A 62 -1.81 0.53 10.37
CA GLU A 62 -2.85 1.47 10.72
C GLU A 62 -4.24 0.84 10.59
N THR A 63 -4.46 0.06 9.52
CA THR A 63 -5.72 -0.67 9.30
C THR A 63 -5.92 -1.74 10.38
N ALA A 64 -4.88 -2.50 10.72
CA ALA A 64 -4.94 -3.49 11.80
C ALA A 64 -5.30 -2.83 13.14
N ILE A 65 -4.63 -1.72 13.50
CA ILE A 65 -4.91 -0.95 14.71
C ILE A 65 -6.35 -0.43 14.71
N ALA A 66 -6.79 0.17 13.60
CA ALA A 66 -8.12 0.78 13.51
C ALA A 66 -9.25 -0.25 13.68
N VAL A 67 -9.12 -1.42 13.04
CA VAL A 67 -10.10 -2.52 13.14
C VAL A 67 -10.06 -3.17 14.52
N HIS A 68 -8.87 -3.50 15.03
CA HIS A 68 -8.71 -4.10 16.35
C HIS A 68 -9.30 -3.22 17.46
N ASN A 69 -9.01 -1.91 17.44
CA ASN A 69 -9.52 -0.96 18.44
C ASN A 69 -11.04 -0.74 18.36
N LYS A 70 -11.67 -1.16 17.26
CA LYS A 70 -13.13 -1.16 17.09
C LYS A 70 -13.76 -2.51 17.43
N GLY A 71 -12.98 -3.48 17.92
CA GLY A 71 -13.44 -4.84 18.22
C GLY A 71 -13.75 -5.67 16.98
N GLY A 72 -13.23 -5.26 15.81
CA GLY A 72 -13.34 -6.03 14.57
C GLY A 72 -12.30 -7.14 14.46
N LEU A 73 -12.32 -7.84 13.34
CA LEU A 73 -11.47 -9.00 13.05
C LEU A 73 -10.36 -8.67 12.04
N VAL A 74 -9.12 -8.95 12.38
CA VAL A 74 -7.97 -8.76 11.49
C VAL A 74 -7.50 -10.10 10.94
N ILE A 75 -7.65 -10.26 9.63
CA ILE A 75 -7.26 -11.47 8.89
C ILE A 75 -6.08 -11.12 7.98
N VAL A 76 -4.97 -11.83 8.12
CA VAL A 76 -3.76 -11.61 7.31
C VAL A 76 -3.46 -12.82 6.44
N GLN A 77 -3.48 -12.64 5.12
CA GLN A 77 -2.99 -13.65 4.19
C GLN A 77 -1.47 -13.59 4.07
N VAL A 78 -0.77 -14.72 4.16
CA VAL A 78 0.69 -14.82 4.05
C VAL A 78 1.15 -15.89 3.06
N GLU A 79 2.39 -15.77 2.58
CA GLU A 79 3.04 -16.79 1.73
C GLU A 79 3.39 -18.05 2.55
N ARG A 80 3.87 -17.87 3.79
CA ARG A 80 4.41 -18.95 4.62
C ARG A 80 4.31 -18.68 6.12
N ILE A 81 4.50 -19.75 6.90
CA ILE A 81 4.62 -19.71 8.36
C ILE A 81 6.06 -20.04 8.77
N ALA A 82 6.65 -19.22 9.63
CA ALA A 82 7.94 -19.45 10.26
C ALA A 82 7.79 -20.11 11.64
N GLU A 83 8.91 -20.49 12.26
CA GLU A 83 8.89 -21.00 13.63
C GLU A 83 8.52 -19.86 14.62
N ARG A 84 7.89 -20.22 15.74
CA ARG A 84 7.54 -19.25 16.78
C ARG A 84 8.79 -18.52 17.28
N GLY A 85 8.78 -17.19 17.21
CA GLY A 85 9.88 -16.36 17.70
C GLY A 85 11.11 -16.32 16.80
N SER A 86 11.07 -16.91 15.61
CA SER A 86 12.20 -16.87 14.66
C SER A 86 12.20 -15.62 13.77
N LEU A 87 11.11 -14.84 13.75
CA LEU A 87 11.05 -13.58 12.99
C LEU A 87 11.92 -12.52 13.66
N ASN A 88 12.70 -11.79 12.87
CA ASN A 88 13.43 -10.62 13.37
C ASN A 88 12.43 -9.57 13.86
N PRO A 89 12.43 -9.20 15.16
CA PRO A 89 11.44 -8.26 15.70
C PRO A 89 11.46 -6.89 15.02
N ARG A 90 12.59 -6.48 14.42
CA ARG A 90 12.72 -5.20 13.69
C ARG A 90 11.99 -5.21 12.34
N ASP A 91 11.73 -6.39 11.80
CA ASP A 91 11.09 -6.57 10.49
C ASP A 91 9.58 -6.84 10.60
N VAL A 92 9.07 -7.08 11.81
CA VAL A 92 7.63 -7.26 12.08
C VAL A 92 6.89 -5.96 11.76
N LYS A 93 5.95 -6.03 10.83
CA LYS A 93 5.11 -4.89 10.38
C LYS A 93 3.74 -4.90 11.01
N ILE A 94 3.17 -6.07 11.26
CA ILE A 94 1.92 -6.23 12.00
C ILE A 94 2.21 -7.09 13.23
N PRO A 95 2.16 -6.52 14.44
CA PRO A 95 2.27 -7.29 15.68
C PRO A 95 1.15 -8.31 15.81
N GLY A 96 1.48 -9.52 16.28
CA GLY A 96 0.49 -10.59 16.40
C GLY A 96 -0.65 -10.32 17.39
N ALA A 97 -0.45 -9.39 18.33
CA ALA A 97 -1.51 -8.93 19.23
C ALA A 97 -2.69 -8.26 18.49
N LEU A 98 -2.48 -7.80 17.26
CA LEU A 98 -3.51 -7.19 16.43
C LEU A 98 -4.11 -8.18 15.42
N VAL A 99 -3.62 -9.42 15.34
CA VAL A 99 -4.00 -10.40 14.31
C VAL A 99 -4.85 -11.50 14.92
N ASP A 100 -6.06 -11.66 14.40
CA ASP A 100 -6.98 -12.70 14.86
C ASP A 100 -6.87 -13.98 14.04
N CYS A 101 -6.55 -13.86 12.75
CA CYS A 101 -6.44 -15.00 11.85
C CYS A 101 -5.30 -14.84 10.84
N VAL A 102 -4.52 -15.89 10.67
CA VAL A 102 -3.51 -16.00 9.61
C VAL A 102 -3.98 -17.04 8.59
N VAL A 103 -3.98 -16.66 7.31
CA VAL A 103 -4.36 -17.54 6.20
C VAL A 103 -3.14 -17.74 5.30
N VAL A 104 -2.65 -18.97 5.20
CA VAL A 104 -1.55 -19.29 4.28
C VAL A 104 -2.12 -19.42 2.87
N ALA A 105 -1.54 -18.71 1.90
CA ALA A 105 -1.92 -18.81 0.51
C ALA A 105 -1.75 -20.26 0.00
N THR A 106 -2.80 -20.81 -0.60
CA THR A 106 -2.83 -22.22 -1.05
C THR A 106 -2.06 -22.47 -2.33
N SER A 107 -1.75 -21.42 -3.10
CA SER A 107 -0.92 -21.49 -4.29
C SER A 107 -0.22 -20.16 -4.55
N PRO A 108 0.92 -20.16 -5.28
CA PRO A 108 1.59 -18.92 -5.68
C PRO A 108 0.69 -17.95 -6.45
N ALA A 109 -0.26 -18.46 -7.24
CA ALA A 109 -1.20 -17.65 -8.01
C ALA A 109 -2.14 -16.81 -7.12
N HIS A 110 -2.34 -17.21 -5.86
CA HIS A 110 -3.14 -16.46 -4.88
C HIS A 110 -2.31 -15.43 -4.09
N HIS A 111 -1.00 -15.31 -4.38
CA HIS A 111 -0.07 -14.47 -3.64
C HIS A 111 0.96 -13.76 -4.56
N THR A 112 0.54 -13.28 -5.73
CA THR A 112 1.41 -12.54 -6.65
C THR A 112 1.82 -11.19 -6.06
N GLN A 113 3.10 -10.80 -6.15
CA GLN A 113 3.63 -9.56 -5.56
C GLN A 113 3.00 -8.29 -6.17
N SER A 114 2.74 -8.31 -7.48
CA SER A 114 2.09 -7.21 -8.21
C SER A 114 1.38 -7.76 -9.46
N TRP A 115 0.64 -6.91 -10.17
CA TRP A 115 0.02 -7.29 -11.43
C TRP A 115 1.08 -7.70 -12.45
N GLY A 116 0.97 -8.92 -12.99
CA GLY A 116 1.92 -9.46 -13.97
C GLY A 116 3.25 -9.95 -13.41
N SER A 117 3.45 -9.97 -12.08
CA SER A 117 4.68 -10.48 -11.46
C SER A 117 4.40 -11.41 -10.28
N GLN A 118 4.90 -12.65 -10.36
CA GLN A 118 4.85 -13.58 -9.23
C GLN A 118 5.68 -13.04 -8.06
N TYR A 119 6.95 -12.73 -8.32
CA TYR A 119 7.87 -12.09 -7.38
C TYR A 119 9.06 -11.50 -8.14
N ASN A 120 9.39 -10.26 -7.81
CA ASN A 120 10.54 -9.51 -8.29
C ASN A 120 11.29 -8.91 -7.09
N PRO A 121 12.53 -9.36 -6.80
CA PRO A 121 13.31 -8.86 -5.67
C PRO A 121 13.71 -7.38 -5.79
N ALA A 122 13.60 -6.78 -6.98
CA ALA A 122 13.79 -5.34 -7.15
C ALA A 122 12.62 -4.53 -6.59
N MET A 123 11.41 -5.10 -6.53
CA MET A 123 10.24 -4.44 -5.97
C MET A 123 10.21 -4.48 -4.44
N SER A 124 10.81 -5.51 -3.82
CA SER A 124 10.99 -5.60 -2.36
C SER A 124 12.25 -4.89 -1.85
N GLY A 125 13.07 -4.34 -2.75
CA GLY A 125 14.30 -3.63 -2.39
C GLY A 125 15.48 -4.53 -2.03
N GLU A 126 15.38 -5.85 -2.24
CA GLU A 126 16.46 -6.80 -1.98
C GLU A 126 17.61 -6.64 -2.98
N ILE A 127 17.30 -6.21 -4.20
CA ILE A 127 18.31 -5.89 -5.23
C ILE A 127 18.03 -4.55 -5.90
N ARG A 128 19.09 -3.93 -6.41
CA ARG A 128 18.99 -2.80 -7.34
C ARG A 128 19.20 -3.29 -8.76
N GLN A 129 18.21 -3.13 -9.62
CA GLN A 129 18.34 -3.52 -11.03
C GLN A 129 19.34 -2.61 -11.76
N PRO A 130 20.27 -3.16 -12.57
CA PRO A 130 21.21 -2.37 -13.34
C PRO A 130 20.51 -1.40 -14.32
N MET A 131 21.05 -0.20 -14.47
CA MET A 131 20.56 0.74 -15.50
C MET A 131 20.91 0.21 -16.90
N GLY A 132 19.97 0.32 -17.84
CA GLY A 132 20.15 -0.12 -19.23
C GLY A 132 19.52 -1.49 -19.57
N TRP A 133 18.75 -2.07 -18.66
CA TRP A 133 18.03 -3.33 -18.88
C TRP A 133 16.65 -3.16 -19.57
N THR A 134 16.30 -1.94 -19.97
CA THR A 134 15.03 -1.62 -20.62
C THR A 134 15.27 -1.13 -22.04
N ASP A 135 14.47 -1.62 -22.97
CA ASP A 135 14.49 -1.15 -24.35
C ASP A 135 14.20 0.37 -24.41
N PRO A 136 14.86 1.12 -25.32
CA PRO A 136 14.54 2.52 -25.52
C PRO A 136 13.06 2.69 -25.89
N ILE A 137 12.35 3.55 -25.16
CA ILE A 137 10.96 3.91 -25.50
C ILE A 137 10.94 4.50 -26.93
N PRO A 138 10.10 4.02 -27.85
CA PRO A 138 9.97 4.60 -29.19
C PRO A 138 9.66 6.10 -29.16
N LEU A 139 10.05 6.85 -30.20
CA LEU A 139 9.68 8.26 -30.30
C LEU A 139 8.22 8.38 -30.73
N ASP A 140 7.35 8.63 -29.77
CA ASP A 140 5.92 8.87 -29.95
C ASP A 140 5.47 10.15 -29.23
N PRO A 141 4.20 10.57 -29.34
CA PRO A 141 3.70 11.74 -28.61
C PRO A 141 3.88 11.65 -27.08
N ARG A 142 3.80 10.45 -26.46
CA ARG A 142 4.01 10.31 -25.01
C ARG A 142 5.44 10.66 -24.64
N LYS A 143 6.43 10.12 -25.36
CA LYS A 143 7.84 10.41 -25.14
C LYS A 143 8.18 11.88 -25.37
N VAL A 144 7.54 12.54 -26.35
CA VAL A 144 7.73 13.99 -26.58
C VAL A 144 7.26 14.80 -25.36
N ILE A 145 6.08 14.48 -24.82
CA ILE A 145 5.55 15.16 -23.64
C ILE A 145 6.42 14.90 -22.41
N ALA A 146 6.83 13.65 -22.18
CA ALA A 146 7.71 13.31 -21.07
C ALA A 146 9.07 14.03 -21.15
N ARG A 147 9.68 14.12 -22.33
CA ARG A 147 10.90 14.92 -22.55
C ARG A 147 10.69 16.38 -22.21
N ARG A 148 9.55 16.97 -22.59
CA ARG A 148 9.23 18.37 -22.24
C ARG A 148 9.03 18.52 -20.73
N ALA A 149 8.31 17.61 -20.08
CA ALA A 149 8.10 17.62 -18.64
C ALA A 149 9.42 17.49 -17.87
N ALA A 150 10.35 16.67 -18.35
CA ALA A 150 11.68 16.52 -17.76
C ALA A 150 12.49 17.83 -17.74
N LEU A 151 12.22 18.78 -18.65
CA LEU A 151 12.86 20.11 -18.64
C LEU A 151 12.41 20.99 -17.47
N GLU A 152 11.31 20.66 -16.78
CA GLU A 152 10.88 21.35 -15.56
C GLU A 152 11.68 20.91 -14.31
N LEU A 153 12.49 19.85 -14.42
CA LEU A 153 13.19 19.25 -13.29
C LEU A 153 14.41 20.09 -12.85
N ARG A 154 14.40 20.38 -11.55
CA ARG A 154 15.48 20.89 -10.70
C ARG A 154 16.56 19.83 -10.43
N PRO A 155 17.89 20.09 -10.38
CA PRO A 155 18.76 19.25 -9.56
C PRO A 155 18.19 19.13 -8.14
N ASN A 156 18.13 17.91 -7.61
CA ASN A 156 17.56 17.57 -6.30
C ASN A 156 16.05 17.82 -6.13
N SER A 157 15.28 17.92 -7.22
CA SER A 157 13.82 17.93 -7.13
C SER A 157 13.29 16.63 -6.50
N VAL A 158 12.38 16.77 -5.52
CA VAL A 158 11.52 15.68 -5.05
C VAL A 158 10.27 15.70 -5.91
N VAL A 159 9.99 14.60 -6.60
CA VAL A 159 8.89 14.50 -7.58
C VAL A 159 7.91 13.41 -7.18
N ASN A 160 6.64 13.65 -7.49
CA ASN A 160 5.58 12.64 -7.50
C ASN A 160 4.99 12.65 -8.91
N LEU A 161 5.12 11.53 -9.63
CA LEU A 161 4.63 11.38 -10.99
C LEU A 161 3.35 10.57 -10.97
N GLY A 162 2.24 11.20 -11.34
CA GLY A 162 0.97 10.51 -11.53
C GLY A 162 1.02 9.55 -12.72
N ILE A 163 0.22 8.48 -12.64
CA ILE A 163 0.05 7.52 -13.74
C ILE A 163 -0.47 8.25 -14.98
N GLY A 164 0.04 7.86 -16.16
CA GLY A 164 -0.36 8.40 -17.45
C GLY A 164 0.80 9.05 -18.21
N VAL A 165 0.52 10.14 -18.92
CA VAL A 165 1.51 10.79 -19.80
C VAL A 165 2.84 11.16 -19.10
N PRO A 166 2.87 11.57 -17.81
CA PRO A 166 4.14 11.86 -17.11
C PRO A 166 5.06 10.66 -16.87
N GLU A 167 4.57 9.42 -17.02
CA GLU A 167 5.34 8.18 -16.76
C GLU A 167 6.07 7.62 -17.99
N GLY A 168 5.88 8.25 -19.17
CA GLY A 168 6.38 7.77 -20.47
C GLY A 168 7.69 8.39 -20.95
#